data_AF-A0A525IC61-F1
#
_entry.id   AF-A0A525IC61-F1
#
_cell.length_a   1.000
_cell.length_b   1.000
_cell.length_c   1.000
_cell.angle_alpha   90.00
_cell.angle_beta   90.00
_cell.angle_gamma   90.00
#
_symmetry.space_group_name_H-M   'P 1'
#
loop_
_entity.id
_entity.type
_entity.pdbx_description
1 polymer ?
#
loop_
_entity_poly.entity_id
_entity_poly.type
_entity_poly.pdbx_seq_one_letter_code
_entity_poly.pdbx_strand_id
1 'polypeptide(L)'
;MRWLLEPVVLGQSMERLDLDQVRARWRNLDVAIGRTITPLRFETLEIELHVHTVLANANPQMVKTIRRSQLLVIPTRSTFVALPHAEELKGALEEHIEILDLVLSGHKKSAKRALEGHVRQALEPNIERLRNVGPLPNSIRPPFLVPVDIRQ
;
A
#
# COMPACT_ATOMS: atom_id res chain seq x y z
N MET A 1 7.58 -9.15 -7.20
CA MET A 1 7.92 -9.70 -5.87
C MET A 1 6.74 -9.67 -4.89
N ARG A 2 6.10 -8.52 -4.66
CA ARG A 2 4.97 -8.39 -3.70
C ARG A 2 3.85 -9.42 -3.92
N TRP A 3 3.39 -9.62 -5.16
CA TRP A 3 2.30 -10.57 -5.45
C TRP A 3 2.65 -12.03 -5.11
N LEU A 4 3.94 -12.40 -5.02
CA LEU A 4 4.35 -13.77 -4.65
C LEU A 4 4.47 -13.90 -3.14
N LEU A 5 5.00 -12.87 -2.49
CA LEU A 5 5.38 -12.94 -1.08
C LEU A 5 4.23 -12.54 -0.16
N GLU A 6 3.54 -11.42 -0.43
CA GLU A 6 2.51 -10.90 0.46
C GLU A 6 1.35 -11.89 0.70
N PRO A 7 0.83 -12.63 -0.30
CA PRO A 7 -0.17 -13.67 -0.05
C PRO A 7 0.36 -14.80 0.85
N VAL A 8 1.60 -15.24 0.65
CA VAL A 8 2.19 -16.28 1.50
C VAL A 8 2.28 -15.79 2.95
N VAL A 9 2.72 -14.54 3.14
CA VAL A 9 2.86 -13.94 4.45
C VAL A 9 1.51 -13.70 5.12
N LEU A 10 0.51 -13.21 4.39
CA LEU A 10 -0.85 -13.07 4.92
C LEU A 10 -1.37 -14.41 5.46
N GLY A 11 -1.18 -15.49 4.70
CA GLY A 11 -1.60 -16.83 5.12
C GLY A 11 -0.94 -17.32 6.41
N GLN A 12 0.30 -16.90 6.68
CA GLN A 12 1.00 -17.16 7.94
C GLN A 12 0.51 -16.23 9.06
N SER A 13 0.38 -14.94 8.77
CA SER A 13 -0.07 -13.93 9.74
C SER A 13 -1.45 -14.24 10.29
N MET A 14 -2.37 -14.73 9.45
CA MET A 14 -3.74 -15.11 9.82
C MET A 14 -3.81 -16.13 10.96
N GLU A 15 -2.76 -16.91 11.23
CA GLU A 15 -2.76 -17.89 12.33
C GLU A 15 -2.65 -17.24 13.72
N ARG A 16 -2.24 -15.96 13.76
CA ARG A 16 -1.95 -15.23 15.00
C ARG A 16 -2.46 -13.79 14.95
N LEU A 17 -3.34 -13.47 13.99
CA LEU A 17 -3.90 -12.13 13.88
C LEU A 17 -4.90 -11.88 15.01
N ASP A 18 -4.79 -10.70 15.62
CA ASP A 18 -5.83 -10.16 16.50
C ASP A 18 -7.02 -9.71 15.64
N LEU A 19 -8.11 -10.49 15.68
CA LEU A 19 -9.30 -10.23 14.86
C LEU A 19 -10.04 -8.96 15.26
N ASP A 20 -9.90 -8.48 16.50
CA ASP A 20 -10.52 -7.22 16.92
C ASP A 20 -9.81 -6.02 16.28
N GLN A 21 -8.48 -6.09 16.18
CA GLN A 21 -7.70 -5.09 15.42
C GLN A 21 -8.03 -5.13 13.92
N VAL A 22 -8.18 -6.32 13.34
CA VAL A 22 -8.59 -6.46 11.93
C VAL A 22 -9.98 -5.84 11.71
N ARG A 23 -10.93 -6.10 12.63
CA ARG A 23 -12.29 -5.54 12.56
C ARG A 23 -12.29 -4.02 12.73
N ALA A 24 -11.41 -3.47 13.56
CA ALA A 24 -11.25 -2.02 13.69
C ALA A 24 -10.77 -1.38 12.38
N ARG A 25 -9.80 -1.99 11.69
CA ARG A 25 -9.30 -1.55 10.37
C ARG A 25 -10.38 -1.66 9.29
N TRP A 26 -11.16 -2.74 9.30
CA TRP A 26 -12.30 -2.89 8.40
C TRP A 26 -13.31 -1.75 8.56
N ARG A 27 -13.70 -1.41 9.80
CA ARG A 27 -14.61 -0.27 10.05
C ARG A 27 -14.01 1.06 9.59
N ASN A 28 -12.71 1.21 9.74
CA ASN A 28 -11.98 2.40 9.31
C ASN A 28 -12.01 2.59 7.79
N LEU A 29 -11.92 1.49 7.03
CA LEU A 29 -12.06 1.44 5.58
C LEU A 29 -13.50 1.70 5.12
N ASP A 30 -14.47 1.08 5.78
CA ASP A 30 -15.91 1.24 5.47
C ASP A 30 -16.34 2.72 5.58
N VAL A 31 -15.89 3.41 6.63
CA VAL A 31 -16.12 4.86 6.78
C VAL A 31 -15.40 5.68 5.71
N ALA A 32 -14.27 5.21 5.18
CA ALA A 32 -13.48 5.93 4.20
C ALA A 32 -14.06 5.87 2.77
N ILE A 33 -14.61 4.73 2.34
CA ILE A 33 -15.14 4.52 0.97
C ILE A 33 -16.22 5.54 0.57
N GLY A 34 -17.02 6.01 1.54
CA GLY A 34 -18.07 7.00 1.29
C GLY A 34 -17.61 8.46 1.24
N ARG A 35 -16.29 8.75 1.27
CA ARG A 35 -15.76 10.10 1.45
C ARG A 35 -14.66 10.42 0.44
N THR A 36 -14.43 11.71 0.20
CA THR A 36 -13.22 12.18 -0.48
C THR A 36 -12.00 11.89 0.39
N ILE A 37 -11.06 11.11 -0.14
CA ILE A 37 -9.87 10.67 0.61
C ILE A 37 -8.66 11.51 0.21
N THR A 38 -7.95 11.99 1.22
CA THR A 38 -6.68 12.70 1.01
C THR A 38 -5.54 11.70 0.77
N PRO A 39 -4.45 12.13 0.12
CA PRO A 39 -3.27 11.29 -0.12
C PRO A 39 -2.73 10.63 1.13
N LEU A 40 -2.57 11.42 2.19
CA LEU A 40 -2.08 10.98 3.49
C LEU A 40 -3.02 9.96 4.13
N ARG A 41 -4.33 10.14 3.94
CA ARG A 41 -5.32 9.21 4.46
C ARG A 41 -5.27 7.88 3.70
N PHE A 42 -5.13 7.92 2.38
CA PHE A 42 -4.94 6.71 1.57
C PHE A 42 -3.66 5.96 1.97
N GLU A 43 -2.54 6.66 2.15
CA GLU A 43 -1.28 6.07 2.64
C GLU A 43 -1.47 5.36 4.00
N THR A 44 -2.27 5.95 4.90
CA THR A 44 -2.57 5.31 6.19
C THR A 44 -3.33 4.00 6.02
N LEU A 45 -4.34 3.96 5.14
CA LEU A 45 -5.14 2.77 4.87
C LEU A 45 -4.31 1.66 4.20
N GLU A 46 -3.42 2.02 3.29
CA GLU A 46 -2.43 1.10 2.69
C GLU A 46 -1.52 0.47 3.75
N ILE A 47 -1.05 1.26 4.72
CA ILE A 47 -0.23 0.76 5.84
C ILE A 47 -1.05 -0.19 6.72
N GLU A 48 -2.32 0.11 7.01
CA GLU A 48 -3.21 -0.75 7.80
C GLU A 48 -3.36 -2.15 7.19
N LEU A 49 -3.56 -2.24 5.87
CA LEU A 49 -3.61 -3.53 5.20
C LEU A 49 -2.21 -4.15 5.12
N HIS A 50 -1.28 -3.52 4.40
CA HIS A 50 -0.04 -4.17 3.97
C HIS A 50 0.96 -4.38 5.09
N VAL A 51 0.87 -3.62 6.19
CA VAL A 51 1.81 -3.71 7.30
C VAL A 51 1.14 -4.35 8.48
N HIS A 52 0.10 -3.70 8.98
CA HIS A 52 -0.48 -4.07 10.26
C HIS A 52 -1.32 -5.34 10.16
N THR A 53 -1.74 -5.74 8.96
CA THR A 53 -2.50 -6.98 8.72
C THR A 53 -1.63 -8.04 8.05
N VAL A 54 -1.10 -7.75 6.84
CA VAL A 54 -0.33 -8.74 6.07
C VAL A 54 0.96 -9.13 6.78
N LEU A 55 1.72 -8.17 7.31
CA LEU A 55 3.04 -8.40 7.89
C LEU A 55 3.04 -8.58 9.41
N ALA A 56 1.88 -8.56 10.07
CA ALA A 56 1.74 -8.49 11.53
C ALA A 56 2.61 -9.48 12.30
N ASN A 57 2.69 -10.72 11.84
CA ASN A 57 3.40 -11.82 12.50
C ASN A 57 4.50 -12.43 11.62
N ALA A 58 4.94 -11.70 10.60
CA ALA A 58 5.95 -12.18 9.66
C ALA A 58 7.35 -12.16 10.27
N ASN A 59 8.22 -13.07 9.80
CA ASN A 59 9.64 -13.03 10.17
C ASN A 59 10.26 -11.66 9.79
N PRO A 60 11.04 -11.01 10.68
CA PRO A 60 11.67 -9.72 10.42
C PRO A 60 12.43 -9.60 9.09
N GLN A 61 13.05 -10.68 8.59
CA GLN A 61 13.75 -10.67 7.30
C GLN A 61 12.79 -10.59 6.11
N MET A 62 11.65 -11.29 6.19
CA MET A 62 10.58 -11.17 5.20
C MET A 62 9.96 -9.78 5.23
N VAL A 63 9.72 -9.24 6.44
CA VAL A 63 9.24 -7.85 6.61
C VAL A 63 10.19 -6.89 5.91
N LYS A 64 11.50 -6.94 6.18
CA LYS A 64 12.48 -6.05 5.54
C LYS A 64 12.46 -6.15 4.01
N THR A 65 12.37 -7.37 3.49
CA THR A 65 12.36 -7.63 2.05
C THR A 65 11.10 -7.06 1.39
N ILE A 66 9.94 -7.34 1.96
CA ILE A 66 8.65 -6.91 1.42
C ILE A 66 8.49 -5.39 1.56
N ARG A 67 8.83 -4.81 2.73
CA ARG A 67 8.76 -3.36 2.97
C ARG A 67 9.58 -2.56 1.95
N ARG A 68 10.79 -3.02 1.61
CA ARG A 68 11.60 -2.36 0.56
C ARG A 68 10.88 -2.32 -0.79
N SER A 69 10.19 -3.40 -1.16
CA SER A 69 9.41 -3.44 -2.40
C SER A 69 8.11 -2.64 -2.34
N GLN A 70 7.53 -2.47 -1.14
CA GLN A 70 6.34 -1.65 -0.93
C GLN A 70 6.62 -0.16 -1.09
N LEU A 71 7.79 0.33 -0.68
CA LEU A 71 8.17 1.75 -0.81
C LEU A 71 8.16 2.28 -2.25
N LEU A 72 8.26 1.39 -3.25
CA LEU A 72 8.23 1.76 -4.66
C LEU A 72 6.81 1.92 -5.23
N VAL A 73 5.77 1.49 -4.49
CA VAL A 73 4.41 1.28 -5.02
C VAL A 73 3.32 1.81 -4.10
N ILE A 74 3.48 1.67 -2.77
CA ILE A 74 2.69 2.44 -1.82
C ILE A 74 3.15 3.89 -2.00
N PRO A 75 2.25 4.85 -2.29
CA PRO A 75 2.61 6.25 -2.43
C PRO A 75 3.10 6.75 -1.06
N THR A 76 4.37 6.51 -0.80
CA THR A 76 4.99 6.83 0.47
C THR A 76 5.52 8.24 0.37
N ARG A 77 5.04 9.10 1.27
CA ARG A 77 5.59 10.45 1.48
C ARG A 77 5.64 11.35 0.24
N SER A 78 4.49 11.62 -0.38
CA SER A 78 4.38 12.79 -1.28
C SER A 78 5.27 12.75 -2.54
N THR A 79 5.90 11.60 -2.83
CA THR A 79 6.88 11.46 -3.92
C THR A 79 6.23 11.37 -5.30
N PHE A 80 4.96 10.96 -5.35
CA PHE A 80 4.14 11.01 -6.56
C PHE A 80 3.14 12.14 -6.42
N VAL A 81 3.46 13.29 -7.01
CA VAL A 81 2.55 14.43 -7.14
C VAL A 81 1.29 14.04 -7.93
N ALA A 82 1.37 13.00 -8.76
CA ALA A 82 0.24 12.40 -9.45
C ALA A 82 -0.43 11.34 -8.58
N LEU A 83 -1.45 11.75 -7.83
CA LEU A 83 -2.35 10.82 -7.15
C LEU A 83 -3.15 10.01 -8.18
N PRO A 84 -3.50 8.74 -7.85
CA PRO A 84 -4.50 8.01 -8.61
C PRO A 84 -5.80 8.80 -8.68
N HIS A 85 -6.57 8.60 -9.75
CA HIS A 85 -7.91 9.18 -9.86
C HIS A 85 -8.80 8.67 -8.71
N ALA A 86 -9.81 9.44 -8.32
CA ALA A 86 -10.69 9.08 -7.21
C ALA A 86 -11.31 7.68 -7.37
N GLU A 87 -11.65 7.27 -8.60
CA GLU A 87 -12.18 5.93 -8.90
C GLU A 87 -11.13 4.82 -8.69
N GLU A 88 -9.86 5.06 -9.04
CA GLU A 88 -8.78 4.09 -8.77
C GLU A 88 -8.58 3.90 -7.26
N LEU A 89 -8.62 5.01 -6.49
CA LEU A 89 -8.52 4.95 -5.03
C LEU A 89 -9.69 4.19 -4.44
N LYS A 90 -10.91 4.47 -4.90
CA LYS A 90 -12.11 3.78 -4.43
C LYS A 90 -12.04 2.28 -4.71
N GLY A 91 -11.68 1.87 -5.93
CA GLY A 91 -11.52 0.47 -6.29
C GLY A 91 -10.49 -0.26 -5.42
N ALA A 92 -9.33 0.36 -5.15
CA ALA A 92 -8.34 -0.22 -4.26
C ALA A 92 -8.86 -0.43 -2.83
N LEU A 93 -9.70 0.47 -2.32
CA LEU A 93 -10.29 0.34 -0.98
C LEU A 93 -11.40 -0.71 -0.92
N GLU A 94 -12.18 -0.86 -1.99
CA GLU A 94 -13.15 -1.96 -2.11
C GLU A 94 -12.43 -3.32 -2.09
N GLU A 95 -11.31 -3.44 -2.80
CA GLU A 95 -10.44 -4.62 -2.75
C GLU A 95 -9.86 -4.86 -1.33
N HIS A 96 -9.47 -3.80 -0.61
CA HIS A 96 -9.02 -3.93 0.78
C HIS A 96 -10.12 -4.49 1.69
N ILE A 97 -11.36 -3.99 1.57
CA ILE A 97 -12.51 -4.50 2.32
C ILE A 97 -12.73 -5.98 2.04
N GLU A 98 -12.73 -6.40 0.76
CA GLU A 98 -12.88 -7.80 0.38
C GLU A 98 -11.83 -8.68 1.06
N ILE A 99 -10.57 -8.25 1.04
CA ILE A 99 -9.47 -8.98 1.69
C ILE A 99 -9.71 -9.11 3.19
N LEU A 100 -10.09 -8.01 3.87
CA LEU A 100 -10.33 -8.02 5.30
C LEU A 100 -11.56 -8.87 5.69
N ASP A 101 -12.62 -8.88 4.89
CA ASP A 101 -13.78 -9.74 5.08
C ASP A 101 -13.41 -11.23 5.01
N LEU A 102 -12.58 -11.59 4.03
CA LEU A 102 -12.06 -12.95 3.90
C LEU A 102 -11.14 -13.33 5.07
N VAL A 103 -10.34 -12.39 5.58
CA VAL A 103 -9.52 -12.58 6.79
C VAL A 103 -10.40 -12.80 8.02
N LEU A 104 -11.41 -11.95 8.24
CA LEU A 104 -12.34 -12.03 9.36
C LEU A 104 -13.19 -13.31 9.32
N SER A 105 -13.49 -13.81 8.12
CA SER A 105 -14.22 -15.07 7.91
C SER A 105 -13.33 -16.32 7.95
N GLY A 106 -12.01 -16.17 8.15
CA GLY A 106 -11.07 -17.30 8.18
C GLY A 106 -10.83 -17.97 6.83
N HIS A 107 -11.27 -17.36 5.72
CA HIS A 107 -11.13 -17.91 4.36
C HIS A 107 -9.72 -17.74 3.80
N LYS A 108 -8.73 -18.38 4.43
CA LYS A 108 -7.29 -18.22 4.14
C LYS A 108 -6.94 -18.30 2.65
N LYS A 109 -7.42 -19.33 1.93
CA LYS A 109 -7.09 -19.49 0.49
C LYS A 109 -7.65 -18.34 -0.35
N SER A 110 -8.87 -17.91 -0.07
CA SER A 110 -9.51 -16.81 -0.78
C SER A 110 -8.84 -15.47 -0.48
N ALA A 111 -8.53 -15.19 0.80
CA ALA A 111 -7.86 -13.96 1.21
C ALA A 111 -6.50 -13.79 0.51
N LYS A 112 -5.73 -14.89 0.41
CA LYS A 112 -4.46 -14.91 -0.34
C LYS A 112 -4.64 -14.56 -1.80
N ARG A 113 -5.65 -15.14 -2.45
CA ARG A 113 -5.93 -14.91 -3.87
C ARG A 113 -6.42 -13.48 -4.13
N ALA A 114 -7.27 -12.95 -3.27
CA ALA A 114 -7.73 -11.56 -3.34
C ALA A 114 -6.55 -10.60 -3.21
N LEU A 115 -5.65 -10.81 -2.23
CA LEU A 115 -4.45 -10.00 -2.06
C LEU A 115 -3.49 -10.09 -3.27
N GLU A 116 -3.33 -11.28 -3.85
CA GLU A 116 -2.53 -11.43 -5.08
C GLU A 116 -3.11 -10.63 -6.24
N GLY A 117 -4.44 -10.68 -6.42
CA GLY A 117 -5.18 -9.91 -7.43
C GLY A 117 -4.96 -8.41 -7.25
N HIS A 118 -5.26 -7.89 -6.05
CA HIS A 118 -5.07 -6.49 -5.67
C HIS A 118 -3.64 -6.00 -5.99
N VAL A 119 -2.61 -6.74 -5.55
CA VAL A 119 -1.22 -6.34 -5.78
C VAL A 119 -0.83 -6.39 -7.27
N ARG A 120 -1.42 -7.31 -8.05
CA ARG A 120 -1.20 -7.37 -9.51
C ARG A 120 -1.90 -6.24 -10.24
N GLN A 121 -3.15 -5.95 -9.90
CA GLN A 121 -3.94 -4.87 -10.50
C GLN A 121 -3.29 -3.51 -10.25
N ALA A 122 -2.70 -3.32 -9.08
CA ALA A 122 -1.96 -2.11 -8.75
C ALA A 122 -0.64 -1.95 -9.54
N LEU A 123 -0.12 -2.98 -10.22
CA LEU A 123 1.23 -2.91 -10.81
C LEU A 123 1.29 -1.95 -12.02
N GLU A 124 0.48 -2.19 -13.05
CA GLU A 124 0.56 -1.44 -14.29
C GLU A 124 0.31 0.06 -14.09
N PRO A 125 -0.73 0.50 -13.34
CA PRO A 125 -0.94 1.93 -13.07
C PRO A 125 0.24 2.56 -12.32
N ASN A 126 0.88 1.84 -11.41
CA ASN A 126 2.05 2.34 -10.68
C ASN A 126 3.30 2.42 -11.57
N ILE A 127 3.53 1.46 -12.47
CA ILE A 127 4.62 1.52 -13.46
C ILE A 127 4.42 2.74 -14.36
N GLU A 128 3.20 2.96 -14.84
CA GLU A 128 2.91 4.08 -15.72
C GLU A 128 3.08 5.43 -15.00
N ARG A 129 2.63 5.53 -13.74
CA ARG A 129 2.90 6.73 -12.91
C ARG A 129 4.40 6.95 -12.72
N LEU A 130 5.17 5.90 -12.44
CA LEU A 130 6.64 5.95 -12.31
C LEU A 130 7.32 6.44 -13.59
N ARG A 131 6.89 5.98 -14.77
CA ARG A 131 7.44 6.43 -16.06
C ARG A 131 7.16 7.90 -16.33
N ASN A 132 6.03 8.40 -15.84
CA ASN A 132 5.59 9.78 -16.05
C ASN A 132 5.98 10.73 -14.91
N VAL A 133 6.82 10.29 -13.95
CA VAL A 133 7.36 11.18 -12.92
C VAL A 133 8.28 12.21 -13.58
N GLY A 134 7.82 13.46 -13.62
CA GLY A 134 8.62 14.60 -14.06
C GLY A 134 9.75 14.93 -13.07
N PRO A 135 10.66 15.85 -13.46
CA PRO A 135 11.74 16.29 -12.60
C PRO A 135 11.19 16.92 -11.30
N LEU A 136 11.94 16.76 -10.20
CA LEU A 136 11.60 17.37 -8.91
C LEU A 136 11.44 18.90 -9.07
N PRO A 137 10.26 19.48 -8.77
CA PRO A 137 10.02 20.92 -8.87
C PRO A 137 11.05 21.71 -8.06
N ASN A 138 11.52 22.82 -8.62
CA ASN A 138 12.51 23.67 -7.95
C ASN A 138 12.00 24.21 -6.59
N SER A 139 10.70 24.41 -6.45
CA SER A 139 10.05 24.92 -5.21
C SER A 139 10.18 23.98 -4.01
N ILE A 140 10.40 22.68 -4.25
CA ILE A 140 10.54 21.66 -3.20
C ILE A 140 11.90 20.98 -3.22
N ARG A 141 12.85 21.50 -4.01
CA ARG A 141 14.20 20.96 -4.10
C ARG A 141 14.99 21.35 -2.85
N PRO A 142 15.46 20.38 -2.04
CA PRO A 142 16.32 20.66 -0.90
C PRO A 142 17.60 21.39 -1.32
N PRO A 143 18.18 22.27 -0.48
CA PRO A 143 19.39 23.03 -0.82
C PRO A 143 20.57 22.17 -1.26
N PHE A 144 20.71 20.97 -0.70
CA PHE A 144 21.79 20.02 -1.04
C PHE A 144 21.60 19.31 -2.39
N LEU A 145 20.46 19.51 -3.08
CA LEU A 145 20.20 19.03 -4.44
C LEU A 145 20.30 20.15 -5.49
N VAL A 146 20.72 21.36 -5.09
CA VAL A 146 21.02 22.45 -6.03
C VAL A 146 22.48 22.35 -6.45
N PRO A 147 22.79 22.21 -7.77
CA PRO A 147 24.16 22.25 -8.24
C PRO A 147 24.81 23.56 -7.80
N VAL A 148 25.94 23.49 -7.11
CA VAL A 148 26.78 24.66 -6.87
C VAL A 148 27.48 24.96 -8.19
N ASP A 149 27.23 26.12 -8.79
CA ASP A 149 27.98 26.56 -9.97
C ASP A 149 29.44 26.80 -9.53
N ILE A 150 30.29 25.78 -9.66
CA ILE A 150 31.74 25.92 -9.47
C ILE A 150 32.28 26.50 -10.77
N ARG A 151 32.10 27.81 -10.96
CA ARG A 151 32.87 28.57 -11.96
C ARG A 151 33.91 29.39 -11.20
N GLN A 152 35.14 28.93 -11.25
CA GLN A 152 36.34 29.75 -11.05
C GLN A 152 36.76 30.32 -12.41
#